data_AF-S4PFX7-F1
#
_entry.id   AF-S4PFX7-F1
#
_cell.length_a   1.000
_cell.length_b   1.000
_cell.length_c   1.000
_cell.angle_alpha   90.00
_cell.angle_beta   90.00
_cell.angle_gamma   90.00
#
_symmetry.space_group_name_H-M   'P 1'
#
loop_
_entity.id
_entity.type
_entity.pdbx_description
1 polymer ?
#
loop_
_entity_poly.entity_id
_entity_poly.type
_entity_poly.pdbx_seq_one_letter_code
_entity_poly.pdbx_strand_id
1 'polypeptide(L)' 'VGDAQDNRRFYKGKKLHKYLTHGIRRRNCVGCYQKLRTTLNRLDANNKVKKIRSYCVECEKGYCLECFCAAHTNYL' A
#
# COMPACT_ATOMS: atom_id res chain seq x y z
N VAL A 1 -2.83 -31.01 -12.91
CA VAL A 1 -1.96 -29.81 -12.96
C VAL A 1 -2.84 -28.65 -12.53
N GLY A 2 -2.59 -28.08 -11.35
CA GLY A 2 -3.58 -27.27 -10.62
C GLY A 2 -3.81 -25.89 -11.22
N ASP A 3 -5.07 -25.58 -11.51
CA ASP A 3 -5.53 -24.26 -11.92
C ASP A 3 -5.38 -23.28 -10.75
N ALA A 4 -4.71 -22.15 -11.01
CA ALA A 4 -4.57 -21.07 -10.05
C ALA A 4 -5.95 -20.51 -9.72
N GLN A 5 -6.48 -20.87 -8.56
CA GLN A 5 -7.78 -20.43 -8.07
C GLN A 5 -7.80 -18.91 -7.92
N ASP A 6 -8.52 -18.24 -8.84
CA ASP A 6 -8.91 -16.84 -8.76
C ASP A 6 -9.84 -16.66 -7.55
N ASN A 7 -9.25 -16.25 -6.43
CA ASN A 7 -9.93 -16.05 -5.15
C ASN A 7 -10.70 -14.71 -5.15
N ARG A 8 -11.56 -14.49 -6.14
CA ARG A 8 -12.57 -13.40 -6.16
C ARG A 8 -13.69 -13.74 -5.17
N ARG A 9 -13.38 -13.65 -3.88
CA ARG A 9 -14.40 -13.56 -2.83
C ARG A 9 -15.19 -12.28 -3.06
N PHE A 10 -16.41 -12.44 -3.56
CA PHE A 10 -17.41 -11.39 -3.70
C PHE A 10 -17.71 -10.77 -2.33
N TYR A 11 -17.17 -9.57 -2.08
CA TYR A 11 -17.56 -8.74 -0.94
C TYR A 11 -18.92 -8.10 -1.23
N LYS A 12 -20.00 -8.90 -1.14
CA LYS A 12 -21.36 -8.35 -1.13
C LYS A 12 -21.57 -7.54 0.16
N GLY A 13 -21.89 -6.25 0.02
CA GLY A 13 -22.58 -5.48 1.07
C GLY A 13 -21.78 -4.54 1.96
N LYS A 14 -20.46 -4.39 1.79
CA LYS A 14 -19.70 -3.32 2.48
C LYS A 14 -19.34 -2.25 1.46
N LYS A 15 -19.59 -0.95 1.77
CA LYS A 15 -19.15 0.18 0.94
C LYS A 15 -17.71 -0.08 0.52
N LEU A 16 -17.48 -0.36 -0.76
CA LEU A 16 -16.15 -0.60 -1.27
C LEU A 16 -15.39 0.71 -1.08
N HIS A 17 -14.46 0.76 -0.12
CA HIS A 17 -13.62 1.95 0.06
C HIS A 17 -13.06 2.29 -1.32
N LYS A 18 -13.10 3.56 -1.75
CA LYS A 18 -12.74 4.02 -3.11
C LYS A 18 -11.39 3.49 -3.63
N TYR A 19 -10.58 2.99 -2.71
CA TYR A 19 -9.25 2.43 -2.87
C TYR A 19 -9.20 0.91 -3.12
N LEU A 20 -10.24 0.14 -2.79
CA LEU A 20 -10.35 -1.30 -3.10
C LEU A 20 -10.75 -1.54 -4.57
N THR A 21 -11.28 -0.52 -5.25
CA THR A 21 -11.87 -0.59 -6.60
C THR A 21 -10.88 -0.46 -7.75
N HIS A 22 -9.65 0.03 -7.54
CA HIS A 22 -8.71 0.23 -8.65
C HIS A 22 -7.71 -0.93 -8.77
N GLY A 23 -7.94 -1.76 -9.78
CA GLY A 23 -7.12 -2.91 -10.13
C GLY A 23 -5.65 -2.61 -10.39
N ILE A 24 -4.85 -3.66 -10.14
CA ILE A 24 -3.54 -4.01 -10.73
C ILE A 24 -2.33 -3.14 -10.32
N ARG A 25 -2.43 -1.82 -10.12
CA ARG A 25 -1.24 -1.00 -9.84
C ARG A 25 -0.89 -0.95 -8.34
N ARG A 26 0.21 -1.61 -7.96
CA ARG A 26 0.78 -1.51 -6.61
C ARG A 26 1.12 -0.05 -6.27
N ARG A 27 0.80 0.39 -5.05
CA ARG A 27 0.98 1.78 -4.60
C ARG A 27 2.38 2.01 -4.05
N ASN A 28 2.77 3.26 -3.88
CA ASN A 28 4.00 3.59 -3.18
C ASN A 28 3.77 3.59 -1.68
N CYS A 29 4.73 3.05 -0.93
CA CYS A 29 4.81 3.30 0.51
C CYS A 29 5.16 4.78 0.74
N VAL A 30 4.32 5.49 1.50
CA VAL A 30 4.52 6.91 1.82
C VAL A 30 5.80 7.11 2.64
N GLY A 31 6.01 6.30 3.69
CA GLY A 31 7.20 6.42 4.53
C GLY A 31 8.50 6.17 3.76
N CYS A 32 8.54 5.14 2.90
CA CYS A 32 9.69 4.90 2.04
C CYS A 32 9.90 6.04 1.03
N TYR A 33 8.82 6.57 0.44
CA TYR A 33 8.93 7.69 -0.50
C TYR A 33 9.52 8.94 0.17
N GLN A 34 9.05 9.28 1.36
CA GLN A 34 9.56 10.42 2.13
C GLN A 34 11.04 10.27 2.45
N LYS A 35 11.48 9.08 2.91
CA LYS A 35 12.90 8.79 3.15
C LYS A 35 13.74 8.90 1.88
N LEU A 36 13.23 8.45 0.72
CA LEU A 36 13.97 8.57 -0.54
C LEU A 36 14.02 10.02 -1.06
N ARG A 37 13.01 10.84 -0.77
CA ARG A 37 12.97 12.24 -1.19
C ARG A 37 13.97 13.14 -0.45
N THR A 38 14.55 12.69 0.66
CA THR A 38 15.61 13.43 1.35
C THR A 38 16.95 13.33 0.64
N THR A 39 17.18 12.27 -0.15
CA THR A 39 18.46 12.01 -0.82
C THR A 39 18.36 12.02 -2.35
N LEU A 40 17.17 11.74 -2.90
CA LEU A 40 16.94 11.62 -4.33
C LEU A 40 15.98 12.68 -4.85
N ASN A 41 16.14 13.01 -6.13
CA ASN A 41 15.14 13.79 -6.85
C ASN A 41 13.80 13.03 -6.91
N ARG A 42 12.75 13.75 -7.29
CA ARG A 42 11.37 13.25 -7.28
C ARG A 42 11.19 12.00 -8.13
N LEU A 43 11.81 11.97 -9.32
CA LEU A 43 11.65 10.91 -10.30
C LEU A 43 12.32 9.62 -9.80
N ASP A 44 13.56 9.74 -9.34
CA ASP A 44 14.33 8.63 -8.80
C ASP A 44 13.70 8.04 -7.53
N ALA A 45 13.20 8.90 -6.64
CA ALA A 45 12.45 8.45 -5.47
C ALA A 45 11.17 7.68 -5.88
N ASN A 46 10.46 8.11 -6.92
CA ASN A 46 9.23 7.45 -7.38
C ASN A 46 9.51 6.09 -8.07
N ASN A 47 10.67 5.96 -8.70
CA ASN A 47 11.11 4.72 -9.34
C ASN A 47 11.62 3.72 -8.30
N LYS A 48 12.33 4.18 -7.26
CA LYS A 48 12.96 3.32 -6.23
C LYS A 48 12.06 3.01 -5.03
N VAL A 49 10.96 3.74 -4.83
CA VAL A 49 10.08 3.52 -3.69
C VAL A 49 9.43 2.14 -3.70
N LYS A 50 9.40 1.50 -2.51
CA LYS A 50 8.75 0.21 -2.26
C LYS A 50 7.28 0.24 -2.67
N LYS A 51 6.90 -0.67 -3.58
CA LYS A 51 5.51 -0.86 -4.01
C LYS A 51 4.78 -1.80 -3.05
N ILE A 52 3.58 -1.43 -2.64
CA ILE A 52 2.81 -2.11 -1.59
C ILE A 52 1.37 -2.39 -2.03
N ARG A 53 0.75 -3.37 -1.35
CA ARG A 53 -0.68 -3.69 -1.43
C ARG A 53 -1.46 -3.24 -0.19
N SER A 54 -0.75 -3.00 0.92
CA SER A 54 -1.30 -2.57 2.21
C SER A 54 -1.70 -1.10 2.19
N TYR A 55 -2.74 -0.79 2.98
CA TYR A 55 -3.31 0.54 3.12
C TYR A 55 -3.86 0.69 4.54
N CYS A 56 -3.51 1.79 5.21
CA CYS A 56 -4.10 2.15 6.48
C CYS A 56 -5.40 2.92 6.21
N VAL A 57 -6.52 2.38 6.70
CA VAL A 57 -7.85 3.00 6.51
C VAL A 57 -7.96 4.28 7.34
N GLU A 58 -7.43 4.29 8.57
CA GLU A 58 -7.49 5.44 9.49
C GLU A 58 -6.65 6.62 8.96
N CYS A 59 -5.44 6.35 8.46
CA CYS A 59 -4.55 7.38 7.94
C CYS A 59 -4.78 7.72 6.46
N GLU A 60 -5.68 7.00 5.79
CA GLU A 60 -5.92 7.05 4.36
C GLU A 60 -4.66 6.94 3.47
N LYS A 61 -3.62 6.23 3.94
CA LYS A 61 -2.28 6.19 3.31
C LYS A 61 -1.78 4.77 3.12
N GLY A 62 -0.92 4.60 2.10
CA GLY A 62 -0.22 3.35 1.83
C GLY A 62 1.09 3.26 2.62
N TYR A 63 1.24 2.21 3.44
CA TYR A 63 2.48 1.91 4.17
C TYR A 63 2.95 0.48 3.92
N CYS A 64 4.26 0.26 3.82
CA CYS A 64 4.82 -1.07 4.06
C CYS A 64 4.75 -1.40 5.55
N LEU A 65 4.92 -2.68 5.91
CA LEU A 65 4.83 -3.13 7.31
C LEU A 65 5.71 -2.30 8.26
N GLU A 66 7.00 -2.13 7.93
CA GLU A 66 7.93 -1.34 8.75
C GLU A 66 7.48 0.12 8.93
N CYS A 67 7.06 0.79 7.85
CA CYS A 67 6.60 2.17 7.93
C CYS A 67 5.23 2.29 8.61
N PHE A 68 4.41 1.24 8.57
CA PHE A 68 3.16 1.18 9.30
C PHE A 68 3.44 1.12 10.80
N CYS A 69 4.26 0.16 11.25
CA CYS A 69 4.62 0.01 12.67
C CYS A 69 5.32 1.26 13.21
N ALA A 70 6.22 1.87 12.43
CA ALA A 70 6.90 3.10 12.84
C ALA A 70 5.96 4.31 12.96
N ALA A 71 4.90 4.37 12.14
CA ALA A 71 3.93 5.46 12.18
C ALA A 71 2.78 5.21 13.18
N HIS A 72 2.55 3.96 13.57
CA HIS A 72 1.48 3.55 14.47
C HIS A 72 2.04 2.74 15.64
N THR A 73 2.98 3.35 16.36
CA THR A 73 3.79 2.77 17.44
C THR A 73 3.01 2.24 18.65
N ASN A 74 1.67 2.26 18.61
CA ASN A 74 0.76 1.84 19.69
C ASN A 74 -0.10 0.59 19.34
N TYR A 75 0.32 -0.25 18.38
CA TYR A 75 -0.34 -1.56 18.12
C TYR A 75 0.42 -2.75 18.73
N LEU A 76 1.10 -2.55 19.86
CA LEU A 76 1.61 -3.61 20.75
C LEU A 76 0.87 -3.58 22.07
#